data_AF-A0A5D3KLK4-F1
#
_entry.id   AF-A0A5D3KLK4-F1
#
_cell.length_a   1.000
_cell.length_b   1.000
_cell.length_c   1.000
_cell.angle_alpha   90.00
_cell.angle_beta   90.00
_cell.angle_gamma   90.00
#
_symmetry.space_group_name_H-M   'P 1'
#
loop_
_entity.id
_entity.type
_entity.pdbx_description
1 polymer ?
#
loop_
_entity_poly.entity_id
_entity_poly.type
_entity_poly.pdbx_seq_one_letter_code
_entity_poly.pdbx_strand_id
1 'polypeptide(L)' 'MATQIVMDHTGDSRHFFDQTALEGLAKAERRFKKLTDQGFTAATRTAVGDLKAVRTFDPTADETLFYPRLVGG' A
#
# COMPACT_ATOMS: atom_id res chain seq x y z
N MET A 1 3.42 -11.65 -7.75
CA MET A 1 3.29 -11.50 -6.27
C MET A 1 3.46 -10.03 -5.98
N ALA A 2 2.57 -9.45 -5.18
CA ALA A 2 2.63 -8.04 -4.83
C ALA A 2 2.94 -7.83 -3.35
N THR A 3 3.36 -6.61 -3.02
CA THR A 3 3.76 -6.22 -1.67
C THR A 3 3.08 -4.93 -1.24
N GLN A 4 2.52 -4.92 -0.04
CA GLN A 4 2.14 -3.71 0.68
C GLN A 4 3.21 -3.38 1.72
N ILE A 5 3.82 -2.21 1.61
CA ILE A 5 4.88 -1.73 2.50
C ILE A 5 4.30 -0.62 3.36
N VAL A 6 4.32 -0.77 4.67
CA VAL A 6 3.87 0.25 5.63
C VAL A 6 5.11 0.86 6.26
N MET A 7 5.42 2.10 5.91
CA MET A 7 6.47 2.87 6.57
C MET A 7 5.89 3.46 7.86
N ASP A 8 6.41 3.04 8.99
CA ASP A 8 6.14 3.64 10.30
C ASP A 8 7.41 4.30 10.85
N HIS A 9 7.29 4.98 11.99
CA HIS A 9 8.42 5.68 12.61
C HIS A 9 9.51 4.75 13.18
N THR A 10 9.26 3.44 13.23
CA THR A 10 10.16 2.40 13.75
C THR A 10 10.81 1.56 12.67
N GLY A 11 10.33 1.64 11.42
CA GLY A 11 10.84 0.92 10.26
C GLY A 11 9.76 0.71 9.19
N ASP A 12 9.99 -0.24 8.28
CA ASP A 12 8.98 -0.67 7.31
C ASP A 12 8.47 -2.09 7.59
N SER A 13 7.15 -2.24 7.60
CA SER A 13 6.47 -3.55 7.63
C SER A 13 6.06 -3.94 6.23
N ARG A 14 6.45 -5.15 5.78
CA ARG A 14 6.10 -5.65 4.44
C ARG A 14 5.08 -6.78 4.53
N HIS A 15 4.05 -6.69 3.70
CA HIS A 15 3.01 -7.70 3.57
C HIS A 15 2.90 -8.16 2.12
N PHE A 16 3.30 -9.40 1.88
CA PHE A 16 3.18 -10.05 0.58
C PHE A 16 1.78 -10.64 0.41
N PHE A 17 1.26 -10.57 -0.80
CA PHE A 17 0.01 -11.21 -1.18
C PHE A 17 0.05 -11.65 -2.64
N ASP A 18 -0.78 -12.65 -2.95
CA ASP A 18 -0.96 -13.12 -4.32
C ASP A 18 -2.07 -12.31 -4.99
N GLN A 19 -1.75 -11.66 -6.11
CA GLN A 19 -2.68 -10.87 -6.92
C GLN A 19 -3.61 -11.76 -7.76
N THR A 20 -3.29 -13.03 -7.92
CA THR A 20 -4.10 -14.01 -8.65
C THR A 20 -5.09 -14.73 -7.73
N ALA A 21 -4.89 -14.66 -6.41
CA ALA A 21 -5.77 -15.26 -5.42
C ALA A 21 -6.78 -14.24 -4.87
N LEU A 22 -8.08 -14.53 -5.02
CA LEU A 22 -9.16 -13.68 -4.51
C LEU A 22 -9.03 -13.39 -3.00
N GLU A 23 -8.57 -14.38 -2.22
CA GLU A 23 -8.36 -14.20 -0.78
C GLU A 23 -7.21 -13.22 -0.48
N GLY A 24 -6.13 -13.27 -1.29
CA GLY A 24 -5.00 -12.35 -1.19
C GLY A 24 -5.42 -10.92 -1.49
N LEU A 25 -6.17 -10.73 -2.57
CA LEU A 25 -6.75 -9.43 -2.95
C LEU A 25 -7.68 -8.88 -1.86
N ALA A 26 -8.61 -9.69 -1.34
CA ALA A 26 -9.54 -9.24 -0.32
C ALA A 26 -8.82 -8.87 1.00
N LYS A 27 -7.74 -9.58 1.37
CA LYS A 27 -6.91 -9.20 2.53
C LYS A 27 -6.15 -7.90 2.29
N ALA A 28 -5.58 -7.73 1.09
CA ALA A 28 -4.85 -6.53 0.70
C ALA A 28 -5.76 -5.29 0.67
N GLU A 29 -6.96 -5.43 0.12
CA GLU A 29 -7.97 -4.35 0.07
C GLU A 29 -8.42 -3.95 1.49
N ARG A 30 -8.72 -4.91 2.36
CA ARG A 30 -9.07 -4.63 3.77
C ARG A 30 -7.95 -3.87 4.48
N ARG A 31 -6.69 -4.24 4.25
CA ARG A 31 -5.55 -3.53 4.83
C ARG A 31 -5.41 -2.12 4.26
N PHE A 32 -5.56 -1.97 2.95
CA PHE A 32 -5.53 -0.67 2.27
C PHE A 32 -6.51 0.30 2.93
N LYS A 33 -7.78 -0.10 3.04
CA LYS A 33 -8.82 0.71 3.67
C LYS A 33 -8.50 1.04 5.12
N LYS A 34 -8.06 0.04 5.90
CA LYS A 34 -7.70 0.25 7.30
C LYS A 34 -6.58 1.27 7.47
N LEU A 35 -5.54 1.23 6.63
CA LEU A 35 -4.41 2.15 6.71
C LEU A 35 -4.80 3.56 6.24
N THR A 36 -5.59 3.68 5.17
CA THR A 36 -6.09 4.98 4.72
C THR A 36 -7.01 5.63 5.74
N ASP A 37 -7.85 4.84 6.42
CA ASP A 37 -8.72 5.32 7.51
C ASP A 37 -7.91 5.78 8.73
N GLN A 38 -6.71 5.22 8.95
CA GLN A 38 -5.77 5.67 9.98
C GLN A 38 -4.98 6.93 9.59
N GLY A 39 -5.18 7.46 8.38
CA GLY A 39 -4.51 8.67 7.91
C GLY A 39 -3.20 8.43 7.17
N PHE A 40 -2.87 7.18 6.82
CA PHE A 40 -1.75 6.91 5.92
C PHE A 40 -2.10 7.32 4.49
N THR A 41 -1.09 7.80 3.78
CA THR A 41 -1.16 8.01 2.33
C THR A 41 -0.68 6.75 1.63
N ALA A 42 -1.50 6.23 0.71
CA ALA A 42 -1.13 5.10 -0.13
C ALA A 42 -0.54 5.61 -1.46
N ALA A 43 0.53 5.00 -1.93
CA ALA A 43 1.12 5.26 -3.23
C ALA A 43 1.57 3.96 -3.89
N THR A 44 1.19 3.75 -5.14
CA THR A 44 1.63 2.59 -5.92
C THR A 44 2.95 2.90 -6.59
N ARG A 45 3.87 1.93 -6.59
CA ARG A 45 5.10 1.98 -7.37
C ARG A 45 4.92 1.08 -8.58
N THR A 46 5.05 1.65 -9.78
CA THR A 46 5.06 0.86 -11.02
C THR A 46 6.49 0.36 -11.32
N ALA A 47 6.62 -0.61 -12.22
CA ALA A 47 7.90 -1.17 -12.65
C ALA A 47 8.89 -0.13 -13.22
N VAL A 48 8.41 1.05 -13.62
CA VAL A 48 9.23 2.17 -14.14
C VAL A 48 9.82 3.03 -13.00
N GLY A 49 9.50 2.70 -11.74
CA GLY A 49 9.99 3.41 -10.56
C GLY A 49 9.14 4.64 -10.19
N ASP A 50 8.09 4.93 -10.96
CA ASP A 50 7.15 6.00 -10.65
C ASP A 50 6.30 5.65 -9.42
N LEU A 51 6.37 6.52 -8.42
CA LEU A 51 5.53 6.45 -7.23
C LEU A 51 4.34 7.39 -7.39
N LYS A 52 3.13 6.83 -7.47
CA LYS A 52 1.90 7.62 -7.64
C LYS A 52 0.98 7.45 -6.43
N ALA A 53 0.65 8.56 -5.78
CA ALA A 53 -0.33 8.56 -4.70
C ALA A 53 -1.71 8.13 -5.26
N VAL A 54 -2.34 7.17 -4.59
CA VAL A 54 -3.65 6.64 -4.97
C VAL A 54 -4.63 6.78 -3.81
N ARG A 55 -5.91 6.96 -4.15
CA ARG A 55 -7.02 7.04 -3.18
C ARG A 55 -7.86 5.78 -3.13
N THR A 56 -7.64 4.86 -4.08
CA THR A 56 -8.38 3.62 -4.24
C THR A 56 -7.40 2.46 -4.36
N PHE A 57 -7.81 1.29 -3.90
CA PHE A 57 -6.99 0.08 -4.00
C PHE A 57 -6.80 -0.30 -5.48
N ASP A 58 -5.56 -0.52 -5.88
CA ASP A 58 -5.19 -1.03 -7.20
C ASP A 58 -4.66 -2.47 -7.06
N PRO A 59 -5.43 -3.49 -7.49
CA PRO A 59 -5.01 -4.88 -7.36
C PRO A 59 -3.85 -5.23 -8.32
N THR A 60 -3.58 -4.41 -9.33
CA THR A 60 -2.56 -4.66 -10.35
C THR A 60 -1.19 -4.12 -9.98
N ALA A 61 -1.10 -3.27 -8.95
CA ALA A 61 0.16 -2.73 -8.48
C ALA A 61 1.05 -3.81 -7.84
N ASP A 62 2.28 -3.94 -8.35
CA ASP A 62 3.29 -4.83 -7.78
C ASP A 62 3.69 -4.39 -6.36
N GLU A 63 3.75 -3.09 -6.12
CA GLU A 63 4.08 -2.52 -4.82
C GLU A 63 3.16 -1.36 -4.46
N THR A 64 2.64 -1.38 -3.23
CA THR A 64 1.91 -0.26 -2.63
C THR A 64 2.59 0.17 -1.33
N LEU A 65 3.08 1.40 -1.31
CA LEU A 65 3.68 2.05 -0.16
C LEU A 65 2.62 2.81 0.64
N PHE A 66 2.63 2.67 1.95
CA PHE A 66 1.83 3.45 2.89
C PHE A 66 2.77 4.24 3.77
N TYR A 67 2.62 5.57 3.80
CA TYR A 67 3.43 6.44 4.64
C TYR A 67 2.53 7.40 5.42
N PRO A 68 2.89 7.75 6.67
CA PRO A 68 2.11 8.69 7.47
C PRO A 68 2.03 10.03 6.73
N ARG A 69 0.88 10.70 6.84
CA ARG A 69 0.72 12.02 6.26
C ARG A 69 1.76 12.96 6.88
N LEU A 70 2.68 13.47 6.07
CA LEU A 70 3.60 14.53 6.47
C LEU A 70 2.78 15.79 6.74
N VAL A 71 2.50 16.06 8.02
CA VAL A 71 2.13 17.40 8.49
C VAL A 71 3.41 18.22 8.50
N GLY A 72 3.69 18.88 7.37
CA GLY A 72 4.69 19.95 7.33
C GLY A 72 4.18 21.12 8.17
N GLY A 73 5.00 21.57 9.12
CA GLY A 73 4.80 22.83 9.84
C GLY A 73 5.13 24.04 8.98
#